data_AF-Q01KQ8-F1
#
_entry.id   AF-Q01KQ8-F1
#
_cell.length_a   1.000
_cell.length_b   1.000
_cell.length_c   1.000
_cell.angle_alpha   90.00
_cell.angle_beta   90.00
_cell.angle_gamma   90.00
#
_symmetry.space_group_name_H-M   'P 1'
#
loop_
_entity.id
_entity.type
_entity.pdbx_description
1 polymer ?
#
loop_
_entity_poly.entity_id
_entity_poly.type
_entity_poly.pdbx_seq_one_letter_code
_entity_poly.pdbx_strand_id
1 'polypeptide(L)'
;MTSHRGLTTTTLCLAIAIAAELLAGRAEGQCQNTKCGDVEIPYPFSTSLDKCAASAFEFDCNDTGNGVYKPFYGNVEVLSVSLQLG
;
A
#
# COMPACT_ATOMS: atom_id res chain seq x y z
N MET A 1 -44.51 23.31 7.24
CA MET A 1 -43.42 23.17 6.24
C MET A 1 -42.16 22.81 6.99
N THR A 2 -41.95 21.51 7.13
CA THR A 2 -40.94 20.89 7.99
C THR A 2 -39.56 20.92 7.36
N SER A 3 -38.56 21.10 8.23
CA SER A 3 -37.13 21.23 7.96
C SER A 3 -36.59 20.08 7.10
N HIS A 4 -36.63 20.24 5.78
CA HIS A 4 -35.99 19.37 4.80
C HIS A 4 -34.58 19.84 4.42
N ARG A 5 -34.16 21.01 4.90
CA ARG A 5 -32.89 21.66 4.52
C ARG A 5 -31.73 21.37 5.47
N GLY A 6 -32.00 20.94 6.71
CA GLY A 6 -30.95 20.58 7.68
C GLY A 6 -30.53 19.10 7.57
N LEU A 7 -31.49 18.21 7.28
CA LEU A 7 -31.25 16.77 7.16
C LEU A 7 -30.42 16.43 5.92
N THR A 8 -30.61 17.16 4.81
CA THR A 8 -29.87 16.93 3.57
C THR A 8 -28.39 17.33 3.68
N THR A 9 -28.10 18.42 4.40
CA THR A 9 -26.73 18.91 4.59
C THR A 9 -25.92 17.99 5.50
N THR A 10 -26.50 17.48 6.60
CA THR A 10 -25.81 16.52 7.49
C THR A 10 -25.55 15.18 6.80
N THR A 11 -26.50 14.71 5.99
CA THR A 11 -26.35 13.45 5.23
C THR A 11 -25.23 13.57 4.18
N LEU A 12 -25.09 14.73 3.54
CA LEU A 12 -24.02 15.00 2.58
C LEU A 12 -22.63 14.98 3.25
N CYS A 13 -22.49 15.54 4.45
CA CYS A 13 -21.22 15.54 5.18
C CYS A 13 -20.76 14.14 5.61
N LEU A 14 -21.69 13.28 6.05
CA LEU A 14 -21.39 11.88 6.37
C LEU A 14 -20.96 11.07 5.14
N ALA A 15 -21.57 11.31 3.97
CA ALA A 15 -21.17 10.65 2.73
C ALA A 15 -19.73 11.01 2.29
N ILE A 16 -19.27 12.23 2.56
CA ILE A 16 -17.92 12.70 2.21
C ILE A 16 -16.86 12.08 3.12
N ALA A 17 -17.15 11.89 4.42
CA ALA A 17 -16.21 11.28 5.36
C ALA A 17 -15.88 9.82 5.00
N ILE A 18 -16.87 9.07 4.50
CA ILE A 18 -16.69 7.66 4.08
C ILE A 18 -15.83 7.57 2.80
N ALA A 19 -15.86 8.60 1.94
CA ALA A 19 -15.08 8.62 0.70
C ALA A 19 -13.58 8.91 0.92
N ALA A 20 -13.22 9.59 2.01
CA ALA A 20 -11.82 9.91 2.32
C ALA A 20 -11.03 8.67 2.74
N GLU A 21 -11.66 7.75 3.48
CA GLU A 21 -11.04 6.51 3.95
C GLU A 21 -10.74 5.55 2.79
N LEU A 22 -11.55 5.61 1.73
CA LEU A 22 -11.35 4.81 0.52
C LEU A 22 -10.15 5.28 -0.30
N LEU A 23 -9.68 6.52 -0.16
CA LEU A 23 -8.54 7.03 -0.95
C LEU A 23 -7.18 6.68 -0.33
N ALA A 24 -7.10 6.62 1.00
CA ALA A 24 -5.90 6.13 1.68
C ALA A 24 -5.67 4.63 1.41
N GLY A 25 -6.76 3.85 1.28
CA GLY A 25 -6.74 2.45 0.85
C GLY A 25 -6.99 2.23 -0.64
N ARG A 26 -6.75 3.22 -1.53
CA ARG A 26 -6.87 3.05 -2.99
C ARG A 26 -5.62 3.46 -3.76
N ALA A 27 -4.57 3.88 -3.05
CA ALA A 27 -3.21 3.75 -3.57
C ALA A 27 -2.76 2.28 -3.70
N GLU A 28 -3.63 1.32 -3.36
CA GLU A 28 -3.62 -0.10 -3.78
C GLU A 28 -3.83 -0.21 -5.32
N GLY A 29 -3.11 0.61 -6.10
CA GLY A 29 -3.15 0.60 -7.55
C GLY A 29 -2.37 -0.59 -8.09
N GLN A 30 -2.99 -1.76 -8.13
CA GLN A 30 -2.65 -2.82 -9.10
C GLN A 30 -1.24 -3.43 -9.02
N CYS A 31 -0.56 -3.36 -7.88
CA CYS A 31 0.74 -4.00 -7.70
C CYS A 31 0.52 -5.44 -7.24
N GLN A 32 0.48 -6.36 -8.20
CA GLN A 32 0.03 -7.74 -7.97
C GLN A 32 1.04 -8.58 -7.18
N ASN A 33 2.28 -8.11 -7.02
CA ASN A 33 3.32 -8.88 -6.34
C ASN A 33 3.82 -8.16 -5.07
N THR A 34 3.15 -8.45 -3.95
CA THR A 34 3.48 -7.91 -2.62
C THR A 34 4.41 -8.82 -1.82
N LYS A 35 5.05 -9.82 -2.47
CA LYS A 35 5.91 -10.77 -1.78
C LYS A 35 7.23 -10.98 -2.49
N CYS A 36 8.28 -11.16 -1.68
CA CYS A 36 9.56 -11.68 -2.11
C CYS A 36 9.98 -12.82 -1.19
N GLY A 37 9.90 -14.05 -1.69
CA GLY A 37 9.99 -15.25 -0.85
C GLY A 37 8.89 -15.24 0.22
N ASP A 38 9.30 -15.31 1.48
CA ASP A 38 8.40 -15.33 2.64
C ASP A 38 8.10 -13.94 3.23
N VAL A 39 8.67 -12.87 2.66
CA VAL A 39 8.54 -11.50 3.18
C VAL A 39 7.43 -10.75 2.44
N GLU A 40 6.50 -10.19 3.21
CA GLU A 40 5.48 -9.28 2.71
C GLU A 40 6.06 -7.86 2.51
N ILE A 41 5.73 -7.26 1.37
CA ILE A 41 6.17 -5.96 0.88
C ILE A 41 4.92 -5.12 0.64
N PRO A 42 4.39 -4.43 1.67
CA PRO A 42 3.20 -3.60 1.53
C PRO A 42 3.50 -2.30 0.79
N TYR A 43 2.52 -1.71 0.12
CA TYR A 43 2.63 -0.34 -0.42
C TYR A 43 3.01 0.65 0.71
N PRO A 44 3.88 1.65 0.48
CA PRO A 44 4.45 2.13 -0.78
C PRO A 44 5.70 1.38 -1.25
N PHE A 45 6.09 0.31 -0.57
CA PHE A 45 7.21 -0.52 -0.97
C PHE A 45 6.84 -1.43 -2.14
N SER A 46 7.81 -1.76 -2.98
CA SER A 46 7.64 -2.79 -4.02
C SER A 46 8.93 -3.52 -4.27
N THR A 47 8.84 -4.62 -5.02
CA THR A 47 10.03 -5.27 -5.56
C THR A 47 10.43 -4.64 -6.89
N SER A 48 11.70 -4.73 -7.29
CA SER A 48 12.20 -4.22 -8.57
C SER A 48 11.52 -4.85 -9.81
N LEU A 49 10.75 -5.93 -9.59
CA LEU A 49 9.91 -6.57 -10.60
C LEU A 49 8.63 -5.76 -10.90
N ASP A 50 8.18 -4.91 -9.97
CA ASP A 50 6.93 -4.17 -10.05
C ASP A 50 7.18 -2.67 -10.27
N LYS A 51 6.58 -2.07 -11.31
CA LYS A 51 6.72 -0.63 -11.64
C LYS A 51 5.85 0.27 -10.78
N CYS A 52 5.81 -0.05 -9.50
CA CYS A 52 4.73 0.30 -8.61
C CYS A 52 5.16 1.18 -7.44
N ALA A 53 6.36 0.97 -6.89
CA ALA A 53 6.91 1.86 -5.91
C ALA A 53 7.44 3.15 -6.56
N ALA A 54 7.43 4.23 -5.78
CA ALA A 54 8.37 5.30 -6.01
C ALA A 54 9.79 4.76 -5.76
N SER A 55 10.77 5.19 -6.57
CA SER A 55 12.13 4.63 -6.59
C SER A 55 12.85 4.57 -5.23
N ALA A 56 12.45 5.39 -4.26
CA ALA A 56 13.00 5.36 -2.90
C ALA A 56 12.55 4.15 -2.07
N PHE A 57 11.48 3.46 -2.47
CA PHE A 57 10.84 2.36 -1.72
C PHE A 57 10.94 1.02 -2.47
N GLU A 58 11.85 0.91 -3.44
CA GLU A 58 12.08 -0.32 -4.21
C GLU A 58 13.08 -1.24 -3.49
N PHE A 59 12.77 -2.54 -3.48
CA PHE A 59 13.65 -3.60 -2.99
C PHE A 59 14.02 -4.56 -4.12
N ASP A 60 15.27 -5.01 -4.14
CA ASP A 60 15.70 -6.07 -5.05
C ASP A 60 15.23 -7.43 -4.54
N CYS A 61 14.47 -8.16 -5.35
CA CYS A 61 14.06 -9.52 -5.03
C CYS A 61 14.97 -10.53 -5.73
N ASN A 62 16.02 -10.97 -5.02
CA ASN A 62 17.08 -11.78 -5.60
C ASN A 62 16.93 -13.26 -5.24
N ASP A 63 17.20 -14.15 -6.20
CA ASP A 63 17.40 -15.58 -5.92
C ASP A 63 18.74 -15.77 -5.19
N THR A 64 18.67 -16.20 -3.94
CA THR A 64 19.82 -16.50 -3.09
C THR A 64 20.35 -17.93 -3.26
N GLY A 65 19.72 -18.71 -4.14
CA GLY A 65 20.08 -20.07 -4.50
C GLY A 65 18.89 -21.02 -4.44
N ASN A 66 18.87 -22.00 -5.35
CA ASN A 66 17.83 -23.03 -5.43
C ASN A 66 16.40 -22.48 -5.58
N GLY A 67 16.22 -21.29 -6.18
CA GLY A 67 14.91 -20.65 -6.33
C GLY A 67 14.38 -20.00 -5.04
N VAL A 68 15.25 -19.77 -4.05
CA VAL A 68 14.89 -19.11 -2.79
C VAL A 68 15.11 -17.61 -2.95
N TYR A 69 14.00 -16.88 -3.08
CA TYR A 69 14.02 -15.42 -3.23
C TYR A 69 14.05 -14.71 -1.88
N LYS A 70 14.87 -13.65 -1.78
CA LYS A 70 14.98 -12.77 -0.62
C LYS A 70 15.02 -11.30 -1.03
N PRO A 71 14.36 -10.39 -0.30
CA PRO A 71 14.39 -8.97 -0.60
C PRO A 71 15.65 -8.30 -0.04
N PHE A 72 16.20 -7.35 -0.79
CA PHE A 72 17.37 -6.56 -0.41
C PHE A 72 17.14 -5.07 -0.63
N TYR A 73 17.70 -4.25 0.27
CA TYR A 73 17.89 -2.82 0.03
C TYR A 73 19.39 -2.56 -0.13
N GLY A 74 19.85 -2.44 -1.36
CA GLY A 74 21.28 -2.49 -1.67
C GLY A 74 21.86 -3.87 -1.28
N ASN A 75 22.79 -3.90 -0.34
CA ASN A 75 23.45 -5.14 0.10
C ASN A 75 22.90 -5.71 1.42
N VAL A 76 21.76 -5.21 1.90
CA VAL A 76 21.17 -5.60 3.19
C VAL A 76 19.90 -6.41 2.95
N GLU A 77 19.84 -7.63 3.47
CA GLU A 77 18.65 -8.47 3.44
C GLU A 77 17.56 -7.87 4.35
N VAL A 78 16.34 -7.79 3.83
CA VAL A 78 15.18 -7.30 4.57
C VAL A 78 14.38 -8.50 5.09
N LEU A 79 14.16 -8.57 6.40
CA LEU A 79 13.45 -9.69 7.02
C LEU A 79 11.95 -9.43 7.19
N SER A 80 11.56 -8.17 7.33
CA SER A 80 10.17 -7.75 7.50
C SER A 80 10.02 -6.27 7.22
N VAL A 81 8.83 -5.88 6.74
CA VAL A 81 8.44 -4.50 6.48
C VAL A 81 7.16 -4.22 7.27
N SER A 82 7.06 -3.04 7.87
CA SER A 82 5.88 -2.62 8.61
C SER A 82 5.62 -1.14 8.39
N LEU A 83 4.35 -0.78 8.31
CA LEU A 83 3.90 0.61 8.17
C LEU A 83 3.54 1.18 9.52
N GLN A 84 4.01 2.40 9.80
CA GLN A 84 3.49 3.19 10.91
C GLN A 84 2.36 4.06 10.36
N LEU A 85 1.13 3.77 10.80
CA LEU A 85 -0.02 4.62 10.55
C LEU A 85 0.06 5.78 11.57
N GLY A 86 0.13 7.00 11.04
CA GLY A 86 0.20 8.24 11.83
C GLY A 86 -1.15 8.69 12.37
#